data_AF-A0A1I7TXB1-F1
#
_entry.id   AF-A0A1I7TXB1-F1
#
_cell.length_a   1.000
_cell.length_b   1.000
_cell.length_c   1.000
_cell.angle_alpha   90.00
_cell.angle_beta   90.00
_cell.angle_gamma   90.00
#
_symmetry.space_group_name_H-M   'P 1'
#
loop_
_entity.id
_entity.type
_entity.pdbx_description
1 polymer ?
#
loop_
_entity_poly.entity_id
_entity_poly.type
_entity_poly.pdbx_seq_one_letter_code
_entity_poly.pdbx_strand_id
1 'polypeptide(L)'
;MIQEEIVQPDTYKLARYRTESIVKECGSKCELIDYEPLLFNKTTNRFEFFDSHGFLYFTGVNHMSAHGMELVRPIYTRICKNLT
;
A
#
# COMPACT_ATOMS: atom_id res chain seq x y z
N MET A 1 9.50 7.26 17.14
CA MET A 1 10.37 8.24 16.44
C MET A 1 10.73 7.87 15.01
N ILE A 2 11.18 6.65 14.66
CA ILE A 2 11.54 6.35 13.24
C ILE A 2 10.31 6.08 12.34
N GLN A 3 9.29 5.39 12.84
CA GLN A 3 8.14 5.00 12.00
C GLN A 3 7.23 6.17 11.58
N GLU A 4 7.02 7.15 12.47
CA GLU A 4 6.13 8.30 12.21
C GLU A 4 6.71 9.31 11.22
N GLU A 5 8.04 9.37 11.07
CA GLU A 5 8.71 10.22 10.07
C GLU A 5 8.67 9.58 8.66
N ILE A 6 8.68 8.25 8.58
CA ILE A 6 8.76 7.51 7.32
C ILE A 6 7.36 7.26 6.75
N VAL A 7 6.41 6.90 7.61
CA VAL A 7 5.01 6.66 7.26
C VAL A 7 4.15 7.63 8.04
N GLN A 8 3.41 8.46 7.32
CA GLN A 8 2.53 9.46 7.90
C GLN A 8 1.09 8.93 7.89
N PRO A 9 0.60 8.28 8.96
CA PRO A 9 -0.60 7.43 8.89
C PRO A 9 -1.88 8.24 8.59
N ASP A 10 -1.94 9.49 9.04
CA ASP A 10 -3.07 10.38 8.77
C ASP A 10 -3.15 10.78 7.30
N THR A 11 -2.01 10.93 6.63
CA THR A 11 -1.97 11.18 5.19
C THR A 11 -2.45 9.95 4.40
N TYR A 12 -2.11 8.74 4.85
CA TYR A 12 -2.62 7.50 4.27
C TYR A 12 -4.15 7.40 4.40
N LYS A 13 -4.69 7.63 5.60
CA LYS A 13 -6.15 7.56 5.82
C LYS A 13 -6.90 8.57 4.96
N LEU A 14 -6.40 9.80 4.86
CA LEU A 14 -7.01 10.83 4.02
C LEU A 14 -6.89 10.49 2.53
N ALA A 15 -5.75 9.97 2.08
CA ALA A 15 -5.56 9.53 0.71
C ALA A 15 -6.52 8.38 0.36
N ARG A 16 -6.63 7.37 1.23
CA ARG A 16 -7.58 6.26 1.06
C ARG A 16 -9.01 6.75 0.96
N TYR A 17 -9.45 7.58 1.90
CA TYR A 17 -10.80 8.16 1.88
C TYR A 17 -11.12 8.91 0.58
N ARG A 18 -10.17 9.72 0.09
CA ARG A 18 -10.33 10.46 -1.19
C ARG A 18 -10.43 9.51 -2.37
N THR A 19 -9.55 8.51 -2.46
CA THR A 19 -9.56 7.56 -3.57
C THR A 19 -10.80 6.65 -3.54
N GLU A 20 -11.24 6.20 -2.37
CA GLU A 20 -12.50 5.44 -2.20
C GLU A 20 -13.71 6.24 -2.69
N SER A 21 -13.75 7.54 -2.40
CA SER A 21 -14.82 8.44 -2.88
C SER A 21 -14.82 8.54 -4.41
N ILE A 22 -13.64 8.71 -5.02
CA ILE A 22 -13.49 8.76 -6.49
C ILE A 22 -13.91 7.42 -7.14
N VAL A 23 -13.49 6.29 -6.58
CA VAL A 23 -13.84 4.96 -7.11
C VAL A 23 -15.35 4.72 -7.02
N LYS A 24 -15.99 5.15 -5.93
CA LYS A 24 -17.45 5.07 -5.78
C LYS A 24 -18.19 5.84 -6.89
N GLU A 25 -17.73 7.04 -7.24
CA GLU A 25 -18.30 7.83 -8.32
C GLU A 25 -18.00 7.24 -9.72
N CYS A 26 -16.81 6.66 -9.89
CA CYS A 26 -16.41 6.01 -11.14
C CYS A 26 -17.20 4.72 -11.45
N GLY A 27 -17.74 4.06 -10.41
CA GLY A 27 -18.52 2.83 -10.54
C GLY A 27 -17.68 1.66 -11.04
N SER A 28 -18.25 0.85 -11.94
CA SER A 28 -17.58 -0.37 -12.47
C SER A 28 -16.37 -0.11 -13.36
N LYS A 29 -16.05 1.16 -13.64
CA LYS A 29 -14.91 1.54 -14.48
C LYS A 29 -13.60 1.64 -13.71
N CYS A 30 -13.64 1.73 -12.38
CA CYS A 30 -12.46 1.87 -11.55
C CYS A 30 -12.44 0.82 -10.43
N GLU A 31 -11.24 0.40 -10.05
CA GLU A 31 -10.99 -0.41 -8.87
C GLU A 31 -9.87 0.22 -8.03
N LEU A 32 -9.90 -0.03 -6.72
CA LEU A 32 -8.81 0.33 -5.82
C LEU A 32 -7.72 -0.73 -5.90
N ILE A 33 -6.49 -0.29 -6.16
CA ILE A 33 -5.32 -1.13 -5.96
C ILE A 33 -4.99 -1.08 -4.46
N ASP A 34 -5.43 -2.10 -3.73
CA ASP A 34 -5.30 -2.14 -2.27
C ASP A 34 -4.02 -2.87 -1.82
N TYR A 35 -3.10 -2.12 -1.22
CA TYR A 35 -1.85 -2.64 -0.64
C TYR A 35 -1.98 -3.04 0.83
N GLU A 36 -3.08 -2.67 1.50
CA GLU A 36 -3.29 -2.95 2.92
C GLU A 36 -3.11 -4.45 3.27
N PRO A 37 -3.63 -5.41 2.48
CA PRO A 37 -3.45 -6.83 2.80
C PRO A 37 -2.00 -7.31 2.79
N LEU A 38 -1.09 -6.60 2.13
CA LEU A 38 0.34 -6.94 2.08
C LEU A 38 1.12 -6.36 3.27
N LEU A 39 0.61 -5.29 3.87
CA LEU A 39 1.29 -4.53 4.93
C LEU A 39 0.67 -4.75 6.30
N PHE A 40 -0.61 -5.10 6.38
CA PHE A 40 -1.31 -5.30 7.65
C PHE A 40 -1.17 -6.74 8.15
N ASN A 41 -0.42 -6.90 9.23
CA ASN A 41 -0.29 -8.19 9.89
C ASN A 41 -1.46 -8.42 10.86
N LYS A 42 -2.34 -9.36 10.51
CA LYS A 42 -3.54 -9.71 11.29
C LYS A 42 -3.23 -10.35 12.64
N THR A 43 -2.10 -11.05 12.77
CA THR A 43 -1.68 -11.71 14.02
C THR A 43 -1.26 -10.67 15.05
N THR A 44 -0.47 -9.68 14.62
CA THR A 44 0.02 -8.61 15.50
C THR A 44 -0.89 -7.38 15.53
N ASN A 45 -1.96 -7.38 14.73
CA ASN A 45 -2.93 -6.30 14.60
C ASN A 45 -2.28 -4.92 14.32
N ARG A 46 -1.30 -4.88 13.42
CA ARG A 46 -0.58 -3.65 13.06
C ARG A 46 -0.01 -3.71 11.65
N PHE A 47 0.30 -2.54 11.11
CA PHE A 47 1.07 -2.42 9.88
C PHE A 47 2.54 -2.75 10.11
N GLU A 48 3.11 -3.51 9.19
CA GLU A 48 4.52 -3.87 9.15
C GLU A 48 5.17 -3.24 7.92
N PHE A 49 6.12 -2.35 8.16
CA PHE A 49 6.83 -1.60 7.12
C PHE A 49 8.22 -2.17 6.81
N PHE A 50 8.58 -3.27 7.49
CA PHE A 50 9.83 -3.98 7.33
C PHE A 50 9.55 -5.44 6.97
N ASP A 51 10.45 -6.04 6.21
CA ASP A 51 10.44 -7.49 6.00
C ASP A 51 11.02 -8.24 7.22
N SER A 52 11.05 -9.58 7.14
CA SER A 52 11.60 -10.43 8.20
C SER A 52 13.11 -10.25 8.46
N HIS A 53 13.83 -9.58 7.55
CA HIS A 53 15.26 -9.29 7.67
C HIS A 53 15.53 -7.84 8.10
N GLY A 54 14.48 -7.03 8.28
CA GLY A 54 14.60 -5.62 8.67
C GLY A 54 14.78 -4.65 7.51
N PHE A 55 14.55 -5.06 6.26
CA PHE A 55 14.54 -4.16 5.11
C PHE A 55 13.24 -3.36 5.04
N LEU A 56 13.37 -2.05 4.91
CA LEU A 56 12.25 -1.12 4.90
C LEU A 56 11.59 -1.05 3.51
N TYR A 57 10.26 -1.16 3.47
CA TYR A 57 9.46 -1.06 2.23
C TYR A 57 9.25 0.37 1.75
N PHE A 58 9.57 1.38 2.56
CA PHE A 58 9.38 2.80 2.28
C PHE A 58 10.69 3.56 2.43
N THR A 59 10.89 4.65 1.69
CA THR A 59 12.08 5.52 1.86
C THR A 59 11.78 6.74 2.73
N GLY A 60 10.52 7.21 2.73
CA GLY A 60 10.03 8.37 3.49
C GLY A 60 8.82 8.99 2.81
N VAL A 61 8.00 9.75 3.56
CA VAL A 61 6.76 10.42 3.05
C VAL A 61 5.86 9.46 2.26
N ASN A 62 5.76 8.21 2.72
CA ASN A 62 5.00 7.13 2.06
C ASN A 62 5.48 6.72 0.64
N HIS A 63 6.67 7.14 0.19
CA HIS A 63 7.26 6.62 -1.04
C HIS A 63 7.81 5.20 -0.83
N MET A 64 7.49 4.28 -1.76
CA MET A 64 8.03 2.92 -1.71
C MET A 64 9.52 2.91 -2.04
N SER A 65 10.27 2.08 -1.32
CA SER A 65 11.62 1.69 -1.71
C SER A 65 11.58 0.73 -2.90
N ALA A 66 12.74 0.45 -3.50
CA ALA A 66 12.84 -0.62 -4.49
C ALA A 66 12.33 -1.96 -3.92
N HIS A 67 12.61 -2.24 -2.64
CA HIS A 67 12.11 -3.44 -1.97
C HIS A 67 10.58 -3.42 -1.79
N GLY A 68 9.98 -2.26 -1.48
CA GLY A 68 8.53 -2.09 -1.44
C GLY A 68 7.84 -2.29 -2.80
N MET A 69 8.48 -1.86 -3.90
CA MET A 69 7.98 -2.13 -5.24
C MET A 69 7.91 -3.63 -5.54
N GLU A 70 8.91 -4.38 -5.08
CA GLU A 70 8.95 -5.84 -5.22
C GLU A 70 7.85 -6.54 -4.40
N LEU A 71 7.46 -5.97 -3.25
CA LEU A 71 6.33 -6.44 -2.44
C LEU A 71 5.00 -6.32 -3.19
N VAL A 72 4.73 -5.19 -3.87
CA VAL A 72 3.45 -4.94 -4.56
C VAL A 72 3.39 -5.48 -5.99
N ARG A 73 4.54 -5.81 -6.60
CA ARG A 73 4.65 -6.33 -7.97
C ARG A 73 3.70 -7.50 -8.32
N PRO A 74 3.40 -8.46 -7.43
CA PRO A 74 2.42 -9.51 -7.71
C PRO A 74 1.01 -8.99 -8.05
N ILE A 75 0.58 -7.87 -7.45
CA ILE A 75 -0.73 -7.25 -7.73
C ILE A 75 -0.77 -6.76 -9.17
N TYR A 76 0.24 -6.00 -9.59
CA TYR A 76 0.36 -5.50 -10.96
C TYR A 76 0.50 -6.63 -11.98
N THR A 77 1.26 -7.68 -11.64
CA THR A 77 1.40 -8.87 -12.49
C THR A 77 0.03 -9.51 -12.77
N ARG A 78 -0.84 -9.60 -11.76
CA ARG A 78 -2.22 -10.10 -11.92
C ARG A 78 -3.07 -9.17 -12.78
N ILE A 79 -2.99 -7.85 -12.56
CA ILE A 79 -3.73 -6.86 -13.37
C ILE A 79 -3.34 -7.00 -14.84
N CYS A 80 -2.05 -7.01 -15.16
CA CYS A 80 -1.58 -7.14 -16.54
C CYS A 80 -2.06 -8.45 -17.20
N LYS A 81 -2.04 -9.57 -16.47
CA LYS A 81 -2.55 -10.86 -16.97
C LYS A 81 -4.06 -10.87 -17.24
N ASN A 82 -4.83 -10.06 -16.52
CA ASN A 82 -6.28 -9.96 -16.70
C ASN A 82 -6.68 -8.98 -17.81
N LEU A 83 -5.76 -8.12 -18.25
CA LEU A 83 -5.95 -7.16 -19.34
C LEU A 83 -5.50 -7.69 -20.70
N THR A 84 -4.94 -8.92 -20.74
CA THR A 84 -4.53 -9.63 -21.96
C THR A 84 -5.53 -10.74 -22.28
#